data_AF-A0A0N4VNJ3-F1
#
_entry.id   AF-A0A0N4VNJ3-F1
#
_cell.length_a   1.000
_cell.length_b   1.000
_cell.length_c   1.000
_cell.angle_alpha   90.00
_cell.angle_beta   90.00
_cell.angle_gamma   90.00
#
_symmetry.space_group_name_H-M   'P 1'
#
loop_
_entity.id
_entity.type
_entity.pdbx_description
1 polymer ?
#
loop_
_entity_poly.entity_id
_entity_poly.type
_entity_poly.pdbx_seq_one_letter_code
_entity_poly.pdbx_strand_id
1 'polypeptide(L)'
;MNLSDVKMGCRQNKAGATMCLCRDFHECNDIAWREKLEQMVAINLPNLECYRSDETDENRLEKCEANYCFYEESMDEGDDGNSTVTKFSSCGEPSEYLFDIDLFPSWATPAMFPGECSIVETEAGHPLLRCMCNEDGCNDKPLYSVTRGNVKCVVYDSSLESAEGECTGHFCFIQQTYPPFFEHRVAKGCLSVSESNHNFKFEKGYQNIMGLEQWLCEEDFCNVDVDSARRSAGVSAAIDNRLTTGQRLQLAVLLFCCIVRIF
;
A
#
# COMPACT_ATOMS: atom_id res chain seq x y z
N MET A 1 -6.77 5.15 6.44
CA MET A 1 -6.05 6.05 5.52
C MET A 1 -6.87 7.33 5.34
N ASN A 2 -6.28 8.49 5.60
CA ASN A 2 -6.96 9.79 5.49
C ASN A 2 -6.70 10.42 4.11
N LEU A 3 -7.74 10.56 3.27
CA LEU A 3 -7.65 11.12 1.91
C LEU A 3 -7.94 12.62 1.83
N SER A 4 -7.94 13.34 2.96
CA SER A 4 -8.33 14.75 3.03
C SER A 4 -7.54 15.66 2.08
N ASP A 5 -6.24 15.35 1.94
CA ASP A 5 -5.25 16.16 1.23
C ASP A 5 -5.06 15.72 -0.22
N VAL A 6 -5.72 14.64 -0.65
CA VAL A 6 -5.71 14.20 -2.05
C VAL A 6 -6.63 15.10 -2.87
N LYS A 7 -6.09 15.67 -3.96
CA LYS A 7 -6.87 16.51 -4.87
C LYS A 7 -7.93 15.66 -5.60
N MET A 8 -9.19 16.06 -5.48
CA MET A 8 -10.30 15.45 -6.21
C MET A 8 -10.20 15.77 -7.71
N GLY A 9 -10.53 14.80 -8.56
CA GLY A 9 -10.35 14.90 -10.00
C GLY A 9 -9.97 13.56 -10.64
N CYS A 10 -9.88 13.57 -11.97
CA CYS A 10 -9.44 12.45 -12.78
C CYS A 10 -7.97 12.62 -13.12
N ARG A 11 -7.14 11.65 -12.73
CA ARG A 11 -5.71 11.60 -13.03
C ARG A 11 -5.39 10.49 -14.00
N GLN A 12 -4.49 10.78 -14.94
CA GLN A 12 -4.01 9.80 -15.89
C GLN A 12 -2.53 9.49 -15.61
N ASN A 13 -2.19 8.20 -15.56
CA ASN A 13 -0.82 7.77 -15.36
C ASN A 13 -0.11 7.49 -16.70
N LYS A 14 1.17 7.15 -16.63
CA LYS A 14 2.01 6.83 -17.80
C LYS A 14 1.57 5.59 -18.58
N ALA A 15 0.85 4.67 -17.96
CA ALA A 15 0.23 3.54 -18.65
C ALA A 15 -1.03 3.94 -19.43
N GLY A 16 -1.47 5.20 -19.33
CA GLY A 16 -2.70 5.71 -19.93
C GLY A 16 -3.95 5.37 -19.12
N ALA A 17 -3.81 4.71 -17.97
CA ALA A 17 -4.93 4.41 -17.08
C ALA A 17 -5.42 5.70 -16.41
N THR A 18 -6.74 5.76 -16.13
CA THR A 18 -7.38 6.91 -15.51
C THR A 18 -8.03 6.52 -14.20
N MET A 19 -7.74 7.25 -13.14
CA MET A 19 -8.40 7.13 -11.84
C MET A 19 -9.10 8.45 -11.49
N CYS A 20 -10.39 8.38 -11.17
CA CYS A 20 -11.16 9.54 -10.75
C CYS A 20 -11.50 9.42 -9.26
N LEU A 21 -11.04 10.40 -8.46
CA LEU A 21 -11.43 10.52 -7.06
C LEU A 21 -12.43 11.64 -6.87
N CYS A 22 -13.48 11.36 -6.11
CA CYS A 22 -14.56 12.28 -5.84
C CYS A 22 -15.08 12.09 -4.41
N ARG A 23 -15.49 13.20 -3.79
CA ARG A 23 -16.14 13.21 -2.47
C ARG A 23 -17.34 14.16 -2.38
N ASP A 24 -17.63 14.87 -3.47
CA ASP A 24 -18.49 16.04 -3.44
C ASP A 24 -19.98 15.67 -3.49
N PHE A 25 -20.31 14.41 -3.82
CA PHE A 25 -21.67 13.90 -3.84
C PHE A 25 -21.69 12.37 -3.71
N HIS A 26 -22.82 11.81 -3.27
CA HIS A 26 -23.05 10.37 -3.20
C HIS A 26 -22.99 9.72 -4.59
N GLU A 27 -22.44 8.51 -4.68
CA GLU A 27 -22.35 7.73 -5.93
C GLU A 27 -21.57 8.45 -7.03
N CYS A 28 -20.57 9.25 -6.66
CA CYS A 28 -19.77 10.01 -7.61
C CYS A 28 -18.89 9.15 -8.53
N ASN A 29 -18.81 7.86 -8.24
CA ASN A 29 -18.22 6.81 -9.07
C ASN A 29 -19.23 6.12 -10.02
N ASP A 30 -20.48 6.60 -10.12
CA ASP A 30 -21.46 6.06 -11.07
C ASP A 30 -21.10 6.43 -12.52
N ILE A 31 -20.76 5.41 -13.31
CA ILE A 31 -20.40 5.52 -14.73
C ILE A 31 -21.52 6.08 -15.61
N ALA A 32 -22.78 6.02 -15.14
CA ALA A 32 -23.91 6.59 -15.84
C ALA A 32 -23.85 8.13 -15.88
N TRP A 33 -23.02 8.75 -15.03
CA TRP A 33 -22.94 10.20 -14.86
C TRP A 33 -21.78 10.79 -15.67
N ARG A 34 -21.65 10.39 -16.95
CA ARG A 34 -20.56 10.82 -17.86
C ARG A 34 -20.34 12.32 -17.89
N GLU A 35 -21.42 13.11 -17.94
CA GLU A 35 -21.34 14.57 -17.97
C GLU A 35 -20.65 15.16 -16.73
N LYS A 36 -20.76 14.48 -15.57
CA LYS A 36 -20.06 14.91 -14.35
C LYS A 36 -18.62 14.44 -14.31
N LEU A 37 -18.32 13.26 -14.87
CA LEU A 37 -16.94 12.79 -15.05
C LEU A 37 -16.16 13.74 -15.97
N GLU A 38 -16.78 14.25 -17.04
CA GLU A 38 -16.20 15.24 -17.94
C GLU A 38 -15.96 16.61 -17.27
N GLN A 39 -16.71 16.93 -16.22
CA GLN A 39 -16.53 18.14 -15.42
C GLN A 39 -15.46 18.00 -14.34
N MET A 40 -14.95 16.78 -14.09
CA MET A 40 -13.91 16.57 -13.09
C MET A 40 -12.60 17.22 -13.54
N VAL A 41 -11.90 17.79 -12.57
CA VAL A 41 -10.59 18.40 -12.81
C VAL A 41 -9.63 17.34 -13.33
N ALA A 42 -9.05 17.56 -14.51
CA ALA A 42 -7.95 16.77 -15.01
C ALA A 42 -6.69 17.05 -14.18
N ILE A 43 -6.09 15.99 -13.65
CA ILE A 43 -4.86 16.03 -12.85
C ILE A 43 -3.76 15.35 -13.65
N ASN A 44 -2.77 16.14 -14.07
CA ASN A 44 -1.60 15.62 -14.74
C ASN A 44 -0.61 15.12 -13.70
N LEU A 45 -0.28 13.83 -13.74
CA LEU A 45 0.79 13.27 -12.94
C LEU A 45 2.15 13.74 -13.48
N PRO A 46 3.15 13.98 -12.61
CA PRO A 46 4.46 14.46 -13.06
C PRO A 46 5.16 13.41 -13.93
N ASN A 47 6.07 13.83 -14.80
CA ASN A 47 7.01 12.93 -15.46
C ASN A 47 8.38 13.18 -14.85
N LEU A 48 8.87 12.20 -14.09
CA LEU A 48 10.07 12.31 -13.26
C LEU A 48 11.19 11.46 -13.84
N GLU A 49 12.43 11.91 -13.67
CA GLU A 49 13.63 11.10 -13.90
C GLU A 49 14.00 10.36 -12.59
N CYS A 50 13.81 9.05 -12.55
CA CYS A 50 14.12 8.19 -11.41
C CYS A 50 15.41 7.38 -11.64
N TYR A 51 15.94 6.78 -10.59
CA TYR A 51 16.98 5.76 -10.66
C TYR A 51 16.39 4.34 -10.67
N ARG A 52 17.05 3.44 -11.38
CA ARG A 52 16.76 2.00 -11.40
C ARG A 52 18.03 1.21 -11.15
N SER A 53 18.02 0.33 -10.16
CA SER A 53 19.09 -0.65 -9.95
C SER A 53 19.18 -1.59 -11.17
N ASP A 54 20.38 -1.78 -11.70
CA ASP A 54 20.65 -2.72 -12.79
C ASP A 54 20.54 -4.16 -12.25
N GLU A 55 19.79 -5.03 -12.96
CA GLU A 55 19.61 -6.45 -12.59
C GLU A 55 20.92 -7.25 -12.59
N THR A 56 21.96 -6.74 -13.25
CA THR A 56 23.27 -7.40 -13.39
C THR A 56 24.36 -6.80 -12.49
N ASP A 57 24.16 -5.59 -11.98
CA ASP A 57 25.05 -4.91 -11.04
C ASP A 57 24.25 -3.92 -10.19
N GLU A 58 23.84 -4.33 -9.00
CA GLU A 58 23.00 -3.53 -8.09
C GLU A 58 23.64 -2.17 -7.71
N ASN A 59 24.96 -2.01 -7.88
CA ASN A 59 25.65 -0.73 -7.64
C ASN A 59 25.53 0.24 -8.81
N ARG A 60 25.06 -0.21 -9.97
CA ARG A 60 24.88 0.60 -11.16
C ARG A 60 23.44 1.09 -11.22
N LEU A 61 23.29 2.41 -11.19
CA LEU A 61 21.99 3.07 -11.34
C LEU A 61 21.81 3.54 -12.79
N GLU A 62 20.72 3.09 -13.41
CA GLU A 62 20.24 3.61 -14.68
C GLU A 62 19.17 4.68 -14.46
N LYS A 63 19.06 5.61 -15.40
CA LYS A 63 17.99 6.61 -15.41
C LYS A 63 16.78 6.09 -16.17
N CYS A 64 15.60 6.40 -15.66
CA CYS A 64 14.32 6.02 -16.26
C CYS A 64 13.28 7.10 -15.99
N GLU A 65 12.17 7.07 -16.72
CA GLU A 65 11.10 8.03 -16.50
C GLU A 65 9.82 7.39 -15.95
N ALA A 66 9.27 7.94 -14.86
CA ALA A 66 8.06 7.45 -14.20
C ALA A 66 7.20 8.59 -13.63
N ASN A 67 6.00 8.27 -13.15
CA ASN A 67 5.21 9.26 -12.38
C ASN A 67 5.69 9.38 -10.92
N TYR A 68 6.34 8.34 -10.39
CA TYR A 68 6.84 8.24 -9.02
C TYR A 68 8.09 7.37 -8.99
N CYS A 69 8.96 7.62 -8.02
CA CYS A 69 10.14 6.80 -7.81
C CYS A 69 10.01 5.98 -6.51
N PHE A 70 10.57 4.78 -6.51
CA PHE A 70 10.57 3.85 -5.39
C PHE A 70 11.97 3.56 -4.91
N TYR A 71 12.10 3.42 -3.59
CA TYR A 71 13.33 2.99 -2.93
C TYR A 71 13.00 1.92 -1.89
N GLU A 72 13.77 0.84 -1.89
CA GLU A 72 13.61 -0.29 -0.99
C GLU A 72 14.96 -0.68 -0.37
N GLU A 73 14.94 -1.02 0.92
CA GLU A 73 16.06 -1.68 1.59
C GLU A 73 15.53 -2.92 2.31
N SER A 74 16.11 -4.09 2.00
CA SER A 74 15.88 -5.32 2.75
C SER A 74 17.12 -5.65 3.57
N MET A 75 16.89 -6.24 4.74
CA MET A 75 17.96 -6.75 5.60
C MET A 75 17.87 -8.27 5.61
N ASP A 76 18.94 -8.91 5.15
CA ASP A 76 19.07 -10.36 5.13
C ASP A 76 20.16 -10.76 6.12
N GLU A 77 19.83 -11.65 7.04
CA GLU A 77 20.85 -12.29 7.89
C GLU A 77 21.54 -13.39 7.08
N GLY A 78 22.84 -13.21 6.80
CA GLY A 78 23.63 -14.27 6.17
C GLY A 78 23.91 -15.41 7.15
N ASP A 79 24.15 -16.62 6.63
CA ASP A 79 24.47 -17.84 7.40
C ASP A 79 25.65 -17.66 8.39
N ASP A 80 26.52 -16.68 8.13
CA ASP A 80 27.68 -16.34 8.95
C ASP A 80 27.33 -15.48 10.18
N GLY A 81 26.04 -15.15 10.37
CA GLY A 81 25.55 -14.23 11.41
C GLY A 81 25.83 -12.75 11.12
N ASN A 82 26.27 -12.42 9.91
CA ASN A 82 26.50 -11.06 9.46
C ASN A 82 25.31 -10.59 8.60
N SER A 83 24.71 -9.47 8.95
CA SER A 83 23.58 -8.93 8.19
C SER A 83 24.06 -8.19 6.95
N THR A 84 23.50 -8.53 5.80
CA THR A 84 23.66 -7.79 4.55
C THR A 84 22.45 -6.92 4.30
N VAL A 85 22.68 -5.68 3.87
CA VAL A 85 21.61 -4.75 3.47
C VAL A 85 21.62 -4.67 1.95
N THR A 86 20.52 -5.11 1.35
CA THR A 86 20.29 -5.03 -0.10
C THR A 86 19.49 -3.77 -0.38
N LYS A 87 19.90 -3.00 -1.39
CA LYS A 87 19.29 -1.71 -1.74
C LYS A 87 18.76 -1.76 -3.15
N PHE A 88 17.52 -1.32 -3.32
CA PHE A 88 16.84 -1.37 -4.60
C PHE A 88 16.18 -0.03 -4.91
N SER A 89 16.60 0.59 -6.01
CA SER A 89 15.94 1.77 -6.57
C SER A 89 15.13 1.34 -7.79
N SER A 90 13.89 1.78 -7.89
CA SER A 90 13.02 1.45 -9.01
C SER A 90 12.18 2.65 -9.47
N CYS A 91 11.86 2.66 -10.75
CA CYS A 91 10.92 3.60 -11.37
C CYS A 91 9.46 3.14 -11.19
N GLY A 92 9.25 1.93 -10.66
CA GLY A 92 8.00 1.20 -10.81
C GLY A 92 7.78 0.78 -12.27
N GLU A 93 7.20 -0.40 -12.48
CA GLU A 93 6.64 -0.69 -13.81
C GLU A 93 5.40 0.20 -14.02
N PRO A 94 5.20 0.77 -15.22
CA PRO A 94 3.98 1.49 -15.54
C PRO A 94 2.78 0.52 -15.44
N SER A 95 2.15 0.45 -14.27
CA SER A 95 0.95 -0.35 -14.04
C SER A 95 -0.31 0.51 -14.14
N GLU A 96 -1.45 -0.11 -14.44
CA GLU A 96 -2.74 0.58 -14.41
C GLU A 96 -3.21 0.99 -13.01
N TYR A 97 -2.47 0.57 -11.97
CA TYR A 97 -2.78 0.80 -10.55
C TYR A 97 -1.88 1.84 -9.88
N LEU A 98 -0.82 2.27 -10.57
CA LEU A 98 0.15 3.24 -10.05
C LEU A 98 -0.26 4.68 -10.41
N PHE A 99 -0.70 5.44 -9.40
CA PHE A 99 -1.02 6.87 -9.51
C PHE A 99 -0.31 7.63 -8.37
N ASP A 100 -0.80 8.81 -7.98
CA ASP A 100 -0.42 9.53 -6.75
C ASP A 100 -0.78 8.79 -5.45
N ILE A 101 -1.28 7.57 -5.60
CA ILE A 101 -1.50 6.56 -4.59
C ILE A 101 -1.05 5.25 -5.22
N ASP A 102 -0.11 4.54 -4.62
CA ASP A 102 0.18 3.16 -5.00
C ASP A 102 -0.96 2.28 -4.46
N LEU A 103 -1.97 2.06 -5.30
CA LEU A 103 -3.08 1.18 -4.98
C LEU A 103 -2.73 -0.28 -5.24
N PHE A 104 -1.58 -0.56 -5.88
CA PHE A 104 -1.21 -1.93 -6.19
C PHE A 104 -1.06 -2.71 -4.88
N PRO A 105 -1.88 -3.76 -4.67
CA PRO A 105 -1.83 -4.58 -3.47
C PRO A 105 -0.63 -5.50 -3.63
N SER A 106 0.56 -4.94 -3.47
CA SER A 106 1.79 -5.72 -3.38
C SER A 106 1.74 -6.42 -2.03
N TRP A 107 1.49 -7.73 -2.06
CA TRP A 107 1.55 -8.55 -0.86
C TRP A 107 2.98 -8.55 -0.30
N ALA A 108 3.25 -8.29 0.98
CA ALA A 108 2.35 -7.93 2.08
C ALA A 108 2.59 -6.48 2.56
N THR A 109 2.47 -5.52 1.64
CA THR A 109 2.71 -4.10 1.88
C THR A 109 1.41 -3.28 1.84
N PRO A 110 1.29 -2.21 2.64
CA PRO A 110 0.15 -1.31 2.54
C PRO A 110 0.24 -0.44 1.28
N ALA A 111 -0.89 0.15 0.90
CA ALA A 111 -0.89 1.24 -0.08
C ALA A 111 -0.05 2.42 0.43
N MET A 112 0.63 3.09 -0.49
CA MET A 112 1.59 4.17 -0.19
C MET A 112 1.27 5.45 -0.96
N PHE A 113 1.67 6.58 -0.38
CA PHE A 113 1.66 7.88 -1.05
C PHE A 113 3.07 8.39 -1.33
N PRO A 114 3.22 9.28 -2.32
CA PRO A 114 4.44 10.02 -2.50
C PRO A 114 4.80 10.83 -1.24
N GLY A 115 6.06 10.75 -0.84
CA GLY A 115 6.57 11.31 0.39
C GLY A 115 6.57 10.33 1.57
N GLU A 116 6.06 9.12 1.42
CA GLU A 116 6.03 8.16 2.53
C GLU A 116 7.23 7.22 2.52
N CYS A 117 7.67 6.88 3.73
CA CYS A 117 8.55 5.74 3.99
C CYS A 117 7.95 4.90 5.12
N SER A 118 8.00 3.59 4.96
CA SER A 118 7.54 2.63 5.97
C SER A 118 8.45 1.43 6.06
N ILE A 119 8.60 0.89 7.26
CA ILE A 119 9.20 -0.43 7.49
C ILE A 119 8.06 -1.43 7.67
N VAL A 120 8.06 -2.48 6.86
CA VAL A 120 7.15 -3.62 6.95
C VAL A 120 7.94 -4.85 7.34
N GLU A 121 7.46 -5.63 8.29
CA GLU A 121 8.10 -6.89 8.71
C GLU A 121 7.06 -8.00 8.74
N THR A 122 7.13 -8.88 7.74
CA THR A 122 6.23 -10.05 7.52
C THR A 122 6.93 -11.38 7.72
N GLU A 123 8.25 -11.33 7.90
CA GLU A 123 9.11 -12.43 8.30
C GLU A 123 10.00 -11.92 9.44
N ALA A 124 10.06 -12.66 10.53
CA ALA A 124 10.68 -12.18 11.77
C ALA A 124 12.19 -11.97 11.55
N GLY A 125 12.69 -10.77 11.84
CA GLY A 125 14.10 -10.41 11.62
C GLY A 125 14.41 -9.86 10.22
N HIS A 126 13.44 -9.87 9.31
CA HIS A 126 13.61 -9.41 7.92
C HIS A 126 12.75 -8.18 7.62
N PRO A 127 13.14 -6.98 8.13
CA PRO A 127 12.44 -5.74 7.82
C PRO A 127 12.67 -5.31 6.37
N LEU A 128 11.61 -4.83 5.73
CA LEU A 128 11.63 -4.15 4.44
C LEU A 128 11.33 -2.67 4.64
N LEU A 129 12.31 -1.79 4.45
CA LEU A 129 12.07 -0.36 4.28
C LEU A 129 11.61 -0.13 2.85
N ARG A 130 10.49 0.59 2.69
CA ARG A 130 9.97 1.02 1.38
C ARG A 130 9.63 2.50 1.42
N CYS A 131 10.03 3.23 0.39
CA CYS A 131 9.72 4.64 0.20
C CYS A 131 9.17 4.92 -1.20
N MET A 132 8.24 5.87 -1.29
CA MET A 132 7.69 6.39 -2.55
C MET A 132 7.88 7.91 -2.57
N CYS A 133 8.32 8.48 -3.69
CA CYS A 133 8.58 9.92 -3.79
C CYS A 133 8.24 10.47 -5.20
N ASN A 134 8.10 11.80 -5.30
CA ASN A 134 7.61 12.50 -6.49
C ASN A 134 8.52 13.66 -6.95
N GLU A 135 9.82 13.54 -6.75
CA GLU A 135 10.84 14.51 -7.20
C GLU A 135 11.90 13.79 -8.05
N ASP A 136 12.56 14.51 -8.96
CA ASP A 136 13.61 13.91 -9.80
C ASP A 136 14.76 13.36 -8.95
N GLY A 137 15.16 12.11 -9.22
CA GLY A 137 16.27 11.43 -8.54
C GLY A 137 16.05 11.16 -7.05
N CYS A 138 14.82 11.28 -6.55
CA CYS A 138 14.54 11.18 -5.11
C CYS A 138 14.76 9.80 -4.50
N ASN A 139 14.90 8.76 -5.33
CA ASN A 139 15.08 7.37 -4.92
C ASN A 139 16.53 6.86 -4.99
N ASP A 140 17.53 7.75 -4.99
CA ASP A 140 18.94 7.38 -4.77
C ASP A 140 19.18 6.85 -3.34
N LYS A 141 18.34 7.28 -2.39
CA LYS A 141 18.45 6.97 -0.96
C LYS A 141 17.07 7.10 -0.29
N PRO A 142 16.89 6.64 0.95
CA PRO A 142 15.59 6.76 1.61
C PRO A 142 15.26 8.24 1.87
N LEU A 143 14.01 8.63 1.63
CA LEU A 143 13.55 10.01 1.76
C LEU A 143 13.57 10.48 3.22
N TYR A 144 13.23 9.58 4.14
CA TYR A 144 13.20 9.83 5.59
C TYR A 144 13.71 8.60 6.35
N SER A 145 14.27 8.83 7.53
CA SER A 145 14.54 7.74 8.48
C SER A 145 13.25 7.31 9.16
N VAL A 146 12.98 6.00 9.17
CA VAL A 146 11.85 5.42 9.88
C VAL A 146 12.36 4.72 11.13
N THR A 147 11.84 5.09 12.29
CA THR A 147 12.11 4.38 13.55
C THR A 147 11.09 3.29 13.76
N ARG A 148 11.53 2.13 14.26
CA ARG A 148 10.60 1.08 14.70
C ARG A 148 9.77 1.61 15.88
N GLY A 149 8.46 1.38 15.83
CA GLY A 149 7.60 1.62 16.98
C GLY A 149 7.75 0.55 18.05
N ASN A 150 7.00 0.69 19.15
CA ASN A 150 7.13 -0.16 20.34
C ASN A 150 6.01 -1.21 20.50
N VAL A 151 5.03 -1.23 19.60
CA VAL A 151 3.92 -2.20 19.64
C VAL A 151 4.42 -3.55 19.16
N LYS A 152 4.26 -4.59 19.97
CA LYS A 152 4.65 -5.95 19.61
C LYS A 152 3.58 -6.61 18.76
N CYS A 153 3.96 -7.33 17.70
CA CYS A 153 3.01 -7.99 16.82
C CYS A 153 3.41 -9.43 16.51
N VAL A 154 2.42 -10.24 16.17
CA VAL A 154 2.64 -11.57 15.61
C VAL A 154 3.05 -11.44 14.15
N VAL A 155 4.09 -12.16 13.76
CA VAL A 155 4.51 -12.33 12.36
C VAL A 155 4.05 -13.68 11.86
N TYR A 156 3.48 -13.70 10.66
CA TYR A 156 3.06 -14.92 9.97
C TYR A 156 2.79 -14.60 8.50
N ASP A 157 3.30 -15.40 7.57
CA ASP A 157 2.91 -15.33 6.16
C ASP A 157 2.61 -16.74 5.64
N SER A 158 1.39 -16.95 5.17
CA SER A 158 0.93 -18.23 4.61
C SER A 158 1.73 -18.72 3.38
N SER A 159 2.51 -17.84 2.74
CA SER A 159 3.36 -18.15 1.59
C SER A 159 4.77 -18.56 1.96
N LEU A 160 5.15 -18.44 3.24
CA LEU A 160 6.50 -18.73 3.74
C LEU A 160 6.44 -19.90 4.73
N GLU A 161 7.36 -20.86 4.60
CA GLU A 161 7.40 -22.06 5.47
C GLU A 161 7.81 -21.73 6.92
N SER A 162 8.48 -20.58 7.14
CA SER A 162 9.13 -20.21 8.41
C SER A 162 8.94 -18.74 8.80
N ALA A 163 7.80 -18.12 8.51
CA ALA A 163 7.55 -16.70 8.82
C ALA A 163 6.98 -16.43 10.22
N GLU A 164 6.91 -17.44 11.10
CA GLU A 164 6.35 -17.27 12.44
C GLU A 164 7.34 -16.59 13.39
N GLY A 165 6.89 -15.53 14.08
CA GLY A 165 7.70 -14.87 15.09
C GLY A 165 7.05 -13.61 15.66
N GLU A 166 7.89 -12.73 16.17
CA GLU A 166 7.48 -11.45 16.76
C GLU A 166 8.29 -10.31 16.15
N CYS A 167 7.64 -9.17 15.96
CA CYS A 167 8.28 -7.93 15.52
C CYS A 167 7.77 -6.75 16.36
N THR A 168 8.36 -5.58 16.16
CA THR A 168 7.89 -4.33 16.79
C THR A 168 7.63 -3.24 15.75
N GLY A 169 6.49 -2.56 15.86
CA GLY A 169 6.12 -1.46 14.98
C GLY A 169 5.27 -0.38 15.64
N HIS A 170 4.79 0.58 14.85
CA HIS A 170 3.78 1.54 15.30
C HIS A 170 2.38 0.91 15.23
N PHE A 171 2.18 0.02 14.26
CA PHE A 171 0.95 -0.74 14.06
C PHE A 171 1.27 -2.23 13.88
N CYS A 172 0.36 -3.07 14.34
CA CYS A 172 0.25 -4.44 13.85
C CYS A 172 -0.74 -4.50 12.70
N PHE A 173 -0.51 -5.40 11.75
CA PHE A 173 -1.44 -5.62 10.66
C PHE A 173 -1.83 -7.07 10.46
N ILE A 174 -2.98 -7.25 9.84
CA ILE A 174 -3.43 -8.48 9.18
C ILE A 174 -3.81 -8.11 7.75
N GLN A 175 -3.30 -8.83 6.76
CA GLN A 175 -3.71 -8.75 5.36
C GLN A 175 -4.28 -10.10 4.91
N GLN A 176 -5.41 -10.08 4.21
CA GLN A 176 -6.09 -11.29 3.73
C GLN A 176 -6.65 -11.11 2.32
N THR A 177 -6.49 -12.14 1.50
CA THR A 177 -7.14 -12.27 0.19
C THR A 177 -8.14 -13.42 0.19
N TYR A 178 -9.15 -13.34 -0.66
CA TYR A 178 -10.19 -14.37 -0.78
C TYR A 178 -10.48 -14.76 -2.24
N PRO A 179 -10.80 -16.05 -2.50
CA PRO A 179 -11.36 -16.49 -3.77
C PRO A 179 -12.68 -15.75 -4.11
N PRO A 180 -13.02 -15.60 -5.41
CA PRO A 180 -12.41 -16.26 -6.56
C PRO A 180 -11.25 -15.50 -7.22
N PHE A 181 -11.01 -14.24 -6.85
CA PHE A 181 -10.07 -13.38 -7.56
C PHE A 181 -8.61 -13.65 -7.18
N PHE A 182 -8.38 -14.16 -5.97
CA PHE A 182 -7.07 -14.48 -5.45
C PHE A 182 -7.12 -15.81 -4.68
N GLU A 183 -5.99 -16.51 -4.58
CA GLU A 183 -5.85 -17.58 -3.61
C GLU A 183 -6.04 -17.03 -2.20
N HIS A 184 -6.52 -17.86 -1.27
CA HIS A 184 -6.61 -17.45 0.11
C HIS A 184 -5.20 -17.35 0.70
N ARG A 185 -4.76 -16.14 1.01
CA ARG A 185 -3.47 -15.85 1.66
C ARG A 185 -3.71 -14.97 2.88
N VAL A 186 -2.88 -15.17 3.90
CA VAL A 186 -2.91 -14.41 5.16
C VAL A 186 -1.49 -14.00 5.52
N ALA A 187 -1.28 -12.70 5.73
CA ALA A 187 -0.04 -12.14 6.25
C ALA A 187 -0.33 -11.32 7.50
N LYS A 188 0.59 -11.38 8.45
CA LYS A 188 0.58 -10.65 9.71
C LYS A 188 1.98 -10.12 9.93
N GLY A 189 2.05 -8.91 10.48
CA GLY A 189 3.34 -8.30 10.72
C GLY A 189 3.25 -6.95 11.40
N CYS A 190 4.38 -6.26 11.39
CA CYS A 190 4.53 -4.91 11.91
C CYS A 190 4.63 -3.90 10.79
N LEU A 191 4.06 -2.72 11.03
CA LEU A 191 4.22 -1.55 10.20
C LEU A 191 4.76 -0.40 11.05
N SER A 192 5.90 0.15 10.65
CA SER A 192 6.45 1.40 11.20
C SER A 192 6.46 2.46 10.12
N VAL A 193 6.03 3.67 10.47
CA VAL A 193 5.91 4.79 9.54
C VAL A 193 6.74 5.96 10.05
N SER A 194 7.19 6.83 9.14
CA SER A 194 7.89 8.05 9.52
C SER A 194 6.95 9.02 10.24
N GLU A 195 7.28 9.46 11.46
CA GLU A 195 6.52 10.50 12.18
C GLU A 195 6.65 11.89 11.53
N SER A 196 7.68 12.08 10.70
CA SER A 196 8.05 13.39 10.15
C SER A 196 7.20 13.84 8.95
N ASN A 197 6.33 12.99 8.41
CA ASN A 197 5.41 13.37 7.34
C ASN A 197 3.98 13.55 7.87
N HIS A 198 3.46 14.78 7.78
CA HIS A 198 2.19 15.18 8.39
C HIS A 198 0.96 14.93 7.51
N ASN A 199 1.14 14.59 6.23
CA ASN A 199 0.07 14.66 5.24
C ASN A 199 -0.72 13.36 5.06
N PHE A 200 -0.14 12.23 5.46
CA PHE A 200 -0.79 10.92 5.32
C PHE A 200 -0.58 10.14 6.61
N LYS A 201 -1.65 10.05 7.39
CA LYS A 201 -1.65 9.28 8.63
C LYS A 201 -2.23 7.91 8.33
N PHE A 202 -1.41 6.88 8.53
CA PHE A 202 -1.92 5.56 8.85
C PHE A 202 -2.81 5.70 10.07
N GLU A 203 -4.01 5.14 9.97
CA GLU A 203 -4.99 5.13 11.05
C GLU A 203 -5.37 3.69 11.28
N LYS A 204 -5.48 3.29 12.55
CA LYS A 204 -6.05 2.00 12.90
C LYS A 204 -7.47 1.87 12.33
N GLY A 205 -7.83 0.67 11.92
CA GLY A 205 -9.09 0.46 11.21
C GLY A 205 -9.06 -0.74 10.30
N TYR A 206 -10.13 -0.85 9.51
CA TYR A 206 -10.28 -1.81 8.42
C TYR A 206 -10.30 -1.06 7.09
N GLN A 207 -9.63 -1.62 6.08
CA GLN A 207 -9.72 -1.18 4.70
C GLN A 207 -9.75 -2.38 3.76
N ASN A 208 -10.41 -2.21 2.61
CA ASN A 208 -10.41 -3.17 1.51
C ASN A 208 -9.93 -2.44 0.26
N ILE A 209 -8.77 -2.84 -0.27
CA ILE A 209 -8.18 -2.25 -1.47
C ILE A 209 -8.10 -3.36 -2.52
N MET A 210 -9.00 -3.28 -3.51
CA MET A 210 -9.06 -4.25 -4.62
C MET A 210 -9.13 -5.72 -4.17
N GLY A 211 -9.90 -6.01 -3.12
CA GLY A 211 -10.08 -7.37 -2.61
C GLY A 211 -9.00 -7.84 -1.63
N LEU A 212 -7.98 -7.01 -1.37
CA LEU A 212 -7.09 -7.18 -0.24
C LEU A 212 -7.72 -6.54 1.00
N GLU A 213 -8.14 -7.38 1.95
CA GLU A 213 -8.61 -6.93 3.26
C GLU A 213 -7.42 -6.65 4.17
N GLN A 214 -7.41 -5.50 4.82
CA GLN A 214 -6.36 -5.11 5.74
C GLN A 214 -6.93 -4.52 7.03
N TRP A 215 -6.40 -4.99 8.17
CA TRP A 215 -6.65 -4.43 9.48
C TRP A 215 -5.36 -3.84 10.04
N LEU A 216 -5.45 -2.65 10.60
CA LEU A 216 -4.37 -1.99 11.35
C LEU A 216 -4.83 -1.77 12.79
N CYS A 217 -3.98 -2.12 13.75
CA CYS A 217 -4.25 -1.96 15.18
C CYS A 217 -2.97 -1.56 15.95
N GLU A 218 -3.11 -1.03 17.16
CA GLU A 218 -2.05 -0.30 17.89
C GLU A 218 -1.80 -0.85 19.31
N GLU A 219 -2.25 -2.09 19.59
CA GLU A 219 -2.06 -2.75 20.88
C GLU A 219 -1.18 -3.98 20.72
N ASP A 220 -0.40 -4.32 21.76
CA ASP A 220 0.46 -5.50 21.73
C ASP A 220 -0.34 -6.76 21.36
N PHE A 221 0.15 -7.47 20.33
CA PHE A 221 -0.39 -8.70 19.78
C PHE A 221 -1.85 -8.61 19.31
N CYS A 222 -2.34 -7.40 19.01
CA CYS A 222 -3.71 -7.21 18.53
C CYS A 222 -3.98 -7.93 17.20
N ASN A 223 -2.95 -8.28 16.43
CA ASN A 223 -3.06 -9.00 15.16
C ASN A 223 -3.03 -10.54 15.28
N VAL A 224 -3.14 -11.10 16.49
CA VAL A 224 -3.18 -12.56 16.68
C VAL A 224 -4.33 -13.21 15.90
N ASP A 225 -5.48 -12.54 15.82
CA ASP A 225 -6.65 -12.93 15.03
C ASP A 225 -7.45 -11.69 14.61
N VAL A 226 -8.33 -11.85 13.62
CA VAL A 226 -9.12 -10.75 13.04
C VAL A 226 -10.07 -10.11 14.07
N ASP A 227 -10.65 -10.87 15.01
CA ASP A 227 -11.54 -10.32 16.03
C ASP A 227 -10.78 -9.45 17.03
N SER A 228 -9.56 -9.86 17.40
CA SER A 228 -8.65 -9.05 18.21
C SER A 228 -8.27 -7.75 17.51
N ALA A 229 -7.91 -7.81 16.23
CA ALA A 229 -7.55 -6.62 15.45
C ALA A 229 -8.75 -5.65 15.33
N ARG A 230 -9.96 -6.19 15.08
CA ARG A 230 -11.21 -5.41 15.02
C ARG A 230 -11.52 -4.68 16.33
N ARG A 231 -11.36 -5.36 17.47
CA ARG A 231 -11.57 -4.77 18.81
C ARG A 231 -10.62 -3.59 19.04
N SER A 232 -9.33 -3.79 18.79
CA SER A 232 -8.29 -2.76 18.98
C SER A 232 -8.46 -1.57 18.02
N ALA A 233 -8.87 -1.85 16.78
CA ALA A 233 -9.20 -0.86 15.76
C ALA A 233 -10.47 -0.04 16.09
N GLY A 234 -11.23 -0.41 17.12
CA GLY A 234 -12.49 0.28 17.49
C GLY A 234 -13.61 0.08 16.46
N VAL A 235 -13.51 -0.98 15.64
CA VAL A 235 -14.51 -1.30 14.62
C VAL A 235 -15.69 -2.00 15.31
N SER A 236 -16.85 -1.35 15.37
CA SER A 236 -18.05 -1.94 15.98
C SER A 236 -18.64 -3.05 15.10
N ALA A 237 -19.06 -4.17 15.72
CA ALA A 237 -19.68 -5.32 15.05
C ALA A 237 -20.92 -4.99 14.18
N ALA A 238 -21.53 -3.82 14.37
CA ALA A 238 -22.66 -3.34 13.56
C ALA A 238 -22.29 -3.04 12.09
N ILE A 239 -21.02 -2.76 11.80
CA ILE A 239 -20.52 -2.57 10.43
C ILE A 239 -20.46 -3.92 9.68
N ASP A 240 -20.26 -5.02 10.42
CA ASP A 240 -20.08 -6.38 9.87
C ASP A 240 -21.35 -6.94 9.24
N ASN A 241 -22.54 -6.70 9.82
CA ASN A 241 -23.81 -7.15 9.23
C ASN A 241 -24.17 -6.43 7.92
N ARG A 242 -23.61 -5.24 7.66
CA ARG A 242 -23.76 -4.54 6.37
C ARG A 242 -22.73 -5.00 5.34
N LEU A 243 -21.50 -5.33 5.75
CA LEU A 243 -20.44 -5.84 4.86
C LEU A 243 -20.70 -7.29 4.43
N THR A 244 -21.08 -8.18 5.35
CA THR A 244 -21.32 -9.61 5.05
C THR A 244 -22.56 -9.88 4.19
N THR A 245 -23.61 -9.06 4.32
CA THR A 245 -24.90 -9.28 3.64
C THR A 245 -25.11 -8.33 2.45
N GLY A 246 -24.56 -7.11 2.49
CA GLY A 246 -24.72 -6.10 1.44
C GLY A 246 -23.68 -6.18 0.32
N GLN A 247 -22.42 -6.51 0.63
CA GLN A 247 -21.35 -6.51 -0.38
C GLN A 247 -21.18 -7.84 -1.12
N ARG A 248 -21.59 -8.98 -0.53
CA ARG A 248 -21.57 -10.27 -1.25
C ARG A 248 -22.50 -10.31 -2.47
N LEU A 249 -23.57 -9.50 -2.46
CA LEU A 249 -24.51 -9.39 -3.59
C LEU A 249 -24.24 -8.17 -4.48
N GLN A 250 -23.65 -7.09 -3.96
CA GLN A 250 -23.37 -5.87 -4.73
C GLN A 250 -22.01 -5.88 -5.45
N LEU A 251 -21.00 -6.65 -5.00
CA LEU A 251 -19.74 -6.79 -5.76
C LEU A 251 -19.88 -7.59 -7.06
N ALA A 252 -20.94 -8.40 -7.21
CA ALA A 252 -21.28 -9.01 -8.48
C ALA A 252 -21.75 -7.99 -9.55
N VAL A 253 -22.06 -6.75 -9.13
CA VAL A 253 -22.57 -5.68 -10.00
C VAL A 253 -21.60 -4.48 -10.09
N LEU A 254 -20.70 -4.30 -9.11
CA LEU A 254 -19.78 -3.15 -9.03
C LEU A 254 -18.33 -3.46 -9.46
N LEU A 255 -18.10 -4.58 -10.18
CA LEU A 255 -16.85 -4.85 -10.90
C LEU A 255 -16.82 -4.13 -12.26
N PHE A 256 -17.11 -2.83 -12.22
CA PHE A 256 -16.78 -1.85 -13.25
C PHE A 256 -15.95 -0.75 -12.58
N CYS A 257 -14.82 -1.12 -11.97
CA CYS A 257 -13.68 -0.19 -11.97
C CYS A 257 -13.28 -0.03 -13.44
N CYS A 258 -13.83 1.01 -14.05
CA CYS A 258 -13.66 1.34 -15.45
C CYS A 258 -12.21 1.79 -15.72
N ILE A 259 -11.31 0.84 -15.99
CA ILE A 259 -10.16 1.07 -16.86
C ILE A 259 -10.73 1.31 -18.27
N VAL A 260 -11.08 2.56 -18.57
CA VAL A 260 -11.54 2.93 -19.92
C VAL A 260 -10.31 3.32 -20.72
N ARG A 261 -9.89 2.43 -21.61
CA ARG A 261 -8.99 2.77 -22.71
C ARG A 261 -9.80 3.60 -23.71
N ILE A 262 -9.71 4.93 -23.63
CA ILE A 262 -10.28 5.80 -24.66
C ILE A 262 -9.30 5.77 -25.85
N PHE A 263 -9.75 5.19 -26.97
CA PHE A 263 -9.05 5.20 -28.26
C PHE A 263 -9.12 6.58 -28.91
#